data_AF-A0A524G6T2-F1
#
_entry.id   AF-A0A524G6T2-F1
#
_cell.length_a   1.000
_cell.length_b   1.000
_cell.length_c   1.000
_cell.angle_alpha   90.00
_cell.angle_beta   90.00
_cell.angle_gamma   90.00
#
_symmetry.space_group_name_H-M   'P 1'
#
loop_
_entity.id
_entity.type
_entity.pdbx_description
1 polymer ?
#
loop_
_entity_poly.entity_id
_entity_poly.type
_entity_poly.pdbx_seq_one_letter_code
_entity_poly.pdbx_strand_id
1 'polypeptide(L)'
;MNNQQKRNELIAAHDNMRSHLYRMIDGLTQELLQKKISDEENSPDILSIIMHIGGAETYCFHKTNHDIAPKFTIEKCEDIHVKLVENTEGIRRVLETCPEDQLNIVLPSQDRGPSVAWCLLRTYQHGLYHTAQIAKIRHMISAPPIEEKPDTWSVAVDSVIDILCRFWND
;
A
#
# COMPACT_ATOMS: atom_id res chain seq x y z
N MET A 1 3.11 18.52 -15.92
CA MET A 1 3.85 17.22 -16.06
C MET A 1 3.35 16.39 -17.25
N ASN A 2 4.23 15.72 -18.02
CA ASN A 2 3.79 14.83 -19.11
C ASN A 2 3.28 13.46 -18.60
N ASN A 3 2.50 12.73 -19.39
CA ASN A 3 1.83 11.51 -18.93
C ASN A 3 2.79 10.38 -18.55
N GLN A 4 3.92 10.21 -19.24
CA GLN A 4 4.91 9.20 -18.89
C GLN A 4 5.57 9.52 -17.54
N GLN A 5 5.85 10.78 -17.27
CA GLN A 5 6.36 11.24 -15.97
C GLN A 5 5.33 10.95 -14.86
N LYS A 6 4.04 11.24 -15.08
CA LYS A 6 2.97 10.91 -14.10
C LYS A 6 2.97 9.42 -13.75
N ARG A 7 3.02 8.54 -14.76
CA ARG A 7 3.07 7.09 -14.56
C ARG A 7 4.27 6.68 -13.71
N ASN A 8 5.46 7.14 -14.09
CA ASN A 8 6.69 6.79 -13.40
C ASN A 8 6.68 7.25 -11.94
N GLU A 9 6.18 8.46 -11.66
CA GLU A 9 6.08 8.97 -10.30
C GLU A 9 5.07 8.20 -9.45
N LEU A 10 3.89 7.89 -10.00
CA LEU A 10 2.88 7.09 -9.31
C LEU A 10 3.41 5.68 -8.99
N ILE A 11 4.09 5.03 -9.94
CA ILE A 11 4.73 3.72 -9.74
C ILE A 11 5.82 3.81 -8.66
N ALA A 12 6.72 4.80 -8.77
CA ALA A 12 7.80 4.98 -7.81
C ALA A 12 7.27 5.22 -6.38
N ALA A 13 6.21 6.02 -6.23
CA ALA A 13 5.56 6.18 -4.94
C ALA A 13 5.04 4.86 -4.40
N HIS A 14 4.29 4.09 -5.19
CA HIS A 14 3.80 2.78 -4.76
C HIS A 14 4.93 1.87 -4.26
N ASP A 15 6.02 1.80 -5.04
CA ASP A 15 7.19 0.99 -4.73
C ASP A 15 7.87 1.41 -3.42
N ASN A 16 7.94 2.73 -3.15
CA ASN A 16 8.51 3.26 -1.92
C ASN A 16 7.68 2.87 -0.68
N MET A 17 6.34 2.97 -0.74
CA MET A 17 5.49 2.49 0.36
C MET A 17 5.59 0.97 0.52
N ARG A 18 5.59 0.21 -0.57
CA ARG A 18 5.72 -1.25 -0.49
C ARG A 18 7.05 -1.65 0.14
N SER A 19 8.14 -1.00 -0.24
CA SER A 19 9.46 -1.22 0.34
C SER A 19 9.49 -0.92 1.84
N HIS A 20 8.80 0.13 2.27
CA HIS A 20 8.66 0.43 3.69
C HIS A 20 7.83 -0.64 4.44
N LEU A 21 6.71 -1.10 3.85
CA LEU A 21 5.94 -2.21 4.44
C LEU A 21 6.78 -3.49 4.55
N TYR A 22 7.53 -3.86 3.51
CA TYR A 22 8.43 -5.02 3.54
C TYR A 22 9.44 -4.93 4.67
N ARG A 23 10.04 -3.75 4.87
CA ARG A 23 10.93 -3.51 6.02
C ARG A 23 10.21 -3.72 7.36
N MET A 24 8.96 -3.27 7.49
CA MET A 24 8.19 -3.43 8.73
C MET A 24 7.74 -4.86 9.00
N ILE A 25 7.66 -5.73 8.00
CA ILE A 25 7.32 -7.14 8.21
C ILE A 25 8.54 -8.05 8.28
N ASP A 26 9.72 -7.54 7.93
CA ASP A 26 10.95 -8.32 7.91
C ASP A 26 11.31 -8.87 9.30
N GLY A 27 11.80 -10.10 9.31
CA GLY A 27 12.16 -10.84 10.52
C GLY A 27 11.00 -11.24 11.45
N LEU A 28 9.73 -10.98 11.08
CA LEU A 28 8.59 -11.44 11.87
C LEU A 28 8.30 -12.92 11.62
N THR A 29 8.27 -13.70 12.70
CA THR A 29 7.83 -15.10 12.66
C THR A 29 6.30 -15.17 12.62
N GLN A 30 5.77 -16.35 12.28
CA GLN A 30 4.33 -16.62 12.35
C GLN A 30 3.75 -16.31 13.74
N GLU A 31 4.46 -16.68 14.80
CA GLU A 31 4.06 -16.38 16.18
C GLU A 31 3.89 -14.88 16.41
N LEU A 32 4.85 -14.07 15.96
CA LEU A 32 4.80 -12.60 16.12
C LEU A 32 3.70 -11.98 15.26
N LEU A 33 3.48 -12.49 14.04
CA LEU A 33 2.45 -12.00 13.12
C LEU A 33 1.03 -12.22 13.66
N GLN A 34 0.81 -13.34 14.37
CA GLN A 34 -0.50 -13.75 14.90
C GLN A 34 -0.70 -13.42 16.39
N LYS A 35 0.28 -12.76 17.01
CA LYS A 35 0.19 -12.37 18.42
C LYS A 35 -0.85 -11.27 18.59
N LYS A 36 -1.96 -11.61 19.27
CA LYS A 36 -3.02 -10.66 19.60
C LYS A 36 -2.53 -9.60 20.57
N ILE A 37 -2.79 -8.34 20.22
CA ILE A 37 -2.38 -7.15 20.99
C ILE A 37 -3.52 -6.16 21.21
N SER A 38 -4.69 -6.43 20.62
CA SER A 38 -5.91 -5.64 20.76
C SER A 38 -7.12 -6.57 20.82
N ASP A 39 -8.16 -6.12 21.52
CA ASP A 39 -9.48 -6.76 21.55
C ASP A 39 -10.35 -6.34 20.35
N GLU A 40 -9.82 -5.52 19.45
CA GLU A 40 -10.49 -5.15 18.19
C GLU A 40 -10.72 -6.37 17.30
N GLU A 41 -11.96 -6.56 16.85
CA GLU A 41 -12.37 -7.72 16.06
C GLU A 41 -11.70 -7.78 14.68
N ASN A 42 -11.45 -6.63 14.06
CA ASN A 42 -10.98 -6.54 12.67
C ASN A 42 -9.45 -6.42 12.52
N SER A 43 -8.74 -6.03 13.57
CA SER A 43 -7.27 -5.84 13.50
C SER A 43 -6.58 -6.21 14.82
N PRO A 44 -6.80 -7.44 15.33
CA PRO A 44 -6.25 -7.86 16.62
C PRO A 44 -4.73 -8.08 16.60
N ASP A 45 -4.12 -8.25 15.42
CA ASP A 45 -2.71 -8.63 15.22
C ASP A 45 -2.13 -8.04 13.92
N ILE A 46 -0.82 -8.22 13.71
CA ILE A 46 -0.09 -7.69 12.55
C ILE A 46 -0.58 -8.35 11.25
N LEU A 47 -0.84 -9.66 11.25
CA LEU A 47 -1.32 -10.39 10.07
C LEU A 47 -2.65 -9.81 9.57
N SER A 48 -3.56 -9.50 10.49
CA SER A 48 -4.85 -8.89 10.19
C SER A 48 -4.70 -7.51 9.56
N ILE A 49 -3.73 -6.71 10.01
CA ILE A 49 -3.41 -5.41 9.42
C ILE A 49 -2.84 -5.57 8.00
N ILE A 50 -1.94 -6.54 7.77
CA ILE A 50 -1.40 -6.82 6.43
C ILE A 50 -2.51 -7.26 5.47
N MET A 51 -3.40 -8.17 5.90
CA MET A 51 -4.58 -8.57 5.13
C MET A 51 -5.48 -7.37 4.83
N HIS A 52 -5.65 -6.46 5.79
CA HIS A 52 -6.44 -5.24 5.61
C HIS A 52 -5.83 -4.29 4.57
N ILE A 53 -4.51 -4.09 4.57
CA ILE A 53 -3.81 -3.28 3.56
C ILE A 53 -4.02 -3.88 2.16
N GLY A 54 -3.67 -5.16 1.95
CA GLY A 54 -3.79 -5.80 0.64
C GLY A 54 -5.24 -5.95 0.17
N GLY A 55 -6.17 -6.16 1.11
CA GLY A 55 -7.61 -6.17 0.86
C GLY A 55 -8.14 -4.82 0.40
N ALA A 56 -7.69 -3.73 1.01
CA ALA A 56 -8.06 -2.38 0.61
C ALA A 56 -7.56 -2.04 -0.80
N GLU A 57 -6.35 -2.47 -1.15
CA GLU A 57 -5.79 -2.34 -2.51
C GLU A 57 -6.68 -3.04 -3.55
N THR A 58 -6.89 -4.35 -3.37
CA THR A 58 -7.72 -5.15 -4.32
C THR A 58 -9.14 -4.61 -4.43
N TYR A 59 -9.75 -4.22 -3.30
CA TYR A 59 -11.09 -3.63 -3.28
C TYR A 59 -11.18 -2.30 -4.04
N CYS A 60 -10.25 -1.37 -3.79
CA CYS A 60 -10.30 -0.04 -4.37
C CYS A 60 -10.14 -0.10 -5.90
N PHE A 61 -9.21 -0.92 -6.36
CA PHE A 61 -8.94 -1.13 -7.78
C PHE A 61 -10.07 -1.91 -8.50
N HIS A 62 -10.65 -2.92 -7.84
CA HIS A 62 -11.83 -3.62 -8.35
C HIS A 62 -13.02 -2.67 -8.55
N LYS A 63 -13.28 -1.78 -7.58
CA LYS A 63 -14.35 -0.78 -7.68
C LYS A 63 -14.19 0.20 -8.85
N THR A 64 -12.97 0.37 -9.36
CA THR A 64 -12.69 1.17 -10.55
C THR A 64 -12.57 0.35 -11.83
N ASN A 65 -13.01 -0.91 -11.81
CA ASN A 65 -12.92 -1.81 -12.97
C ASN A 65 -11.46 -2.01 -13.45
N HIS A 66 -10.52 -2.03 -12.51
CA HIS A 66 -9.09 -2.20 -12.74
C HIS A 66 -8.54 -3.34 -11.88
N ASP A 67 -8.99 -4.56 -12.09
CA ASP A 67 -8.57 -5.70 -11.26
C ASP A 67 -7.04 -5.89 -11.28
N ILE A 68 -6.43 -5.77 -10.09
CA ILE A 68 -4.98 -5.93 -9.90
C ILE A 68 -4.63 -7.40 -9.62
N ALA A 69 -5.47 -8.08 -8.82
CA ALA A 69 -5.34 -9.45 -8.36
C ALA A 69 -6.70 -9.96 -7.83
N PRO A 70 -6.87 -11.27 -7.57
CA PRO A 70 -8.01 -11.80 -6.82
C PRO A 70 -8.13 -11.18 -5.42
N LYS A 71 -9.24 -11.46 -4.72
CA LYS A 71 -9.42 -11.03 -3.32
C LYS A 71 -8.19 -11.39 -2.49
N PHE A 72 -7.63 -10.39 -1.80
CA PHE A 72 -6.44 -10.58 -0.99
C PHE A 72 -6.72 -11.48 0.22
N THR A 73 -6.06 -12.63 0.27
CA THR A 73 -6.15 -13.61 1.36
C THR A 73 -4.77 -14.19 1.62
N ILE A 74 -4.45 -14.38 2.90
CA ILE A 74 -3.19 -15.00 3.34
C ILE A 74 -3.57 -16.29 4.09
N GLU A 75 -3.24 -17.44 3.51
CA GLU A 75 -3.49 -18.74 4.14
C GLU A 75 -2.32 -19.13 5.04
N LYS A 76 -1.09 -18.79 4.62
CA LYS A 76 0.15 -19.04 5.36
C LYS A 76 1.02 -17.80 5.40
N CYS A 77 1.85 -17.66 6.43
CA CYS A 77 2.75 -16.50 6.58
C CYS A 77 3.74 -16.35 5.42
N GLU A 78 4.17 -17.47 4.81
CA GLU A 78 5.00 -17.48 3.61
C GLU A 78 4.33 -16.81 2.39
N ASP A 79 3.00 -16.78 2.35
CA ASP A 79 2.24 -16.18 1.25
C ASP A 79 2.21 -14.65 1.32
N ILE A 80 2.57 -14.04 2.46
CA ILE A 80 2.49 -12.58 2.64
C ILE A 80 3.26 -11.86 1.54
N HIS A 81 4.51 -12.24 1.35
CA HIS A 81 5.36 -11.59 0.35
C HIS A 81 4.85 -11.86 -1.07
N VAL A 82 4.47 -13.10 -1.36
CA VAL A 82 3.94 -13.50 -2.67
C VAL A 82 2.69 -12.68 -3.03
N LYS A 83 1.74 -12.58 -2.10
CA LYS A 83 0.48 -11.85 -2.32
C LYS A 83 0.68 -10.34 -2.44
N LEU A 84 1.57 -9.77 -1.62
CA LEU A 84 1.92 -8.35 -1.73
C LEU A 84 2.62 -8.03 -3.06
N VAL A 85 3.48 -8.94 -3.55
CA VAL A 85 4.10 -8.82 -4.88
C VAL A 85 3.04 -8.91 -5.98
N GLU A 86 2.10 -9.86 -5.91
CA GLU A 86 0.99 -9.97 -6.88
C GLU A 86 0.19 -8.65 -6.99
N ASN A 87 -0.17 -8.05 -5.85
CA ASN A 87 -0.83 -6.74 -5.83
C ASN A 87 0.04 -5.65 -6.45
N THR A 88 1.32 -5.60 -6.08
CA THR A 88 2.28 -4.57 -6.53
C THR A 88 2.43 -4.61 -8.05
N GLU A 89 2.64 -5.78 -8.63
CA GLU A 89 2.75 -5.96 -10.08
C GLU A 89 1.42 -5.71 -10.79
N GLY A 90 0.29 -6.06 -10.17
CA GLY A 90 -1.04 -5.71 -10.68
C GLY A 90 -1.27 -4.20 -10.76
N ILE A 91 -0.87 -3.46 -9.72
CA ILE A 91 -0.96 -2.00 -9.67
C ILE A 91 -0.05 -1.37 -10.73
N ARG A 92 1.20 -1.85 -10.86
CA ARG A 92 2.13 -1.39 -11.91
C ARG A 92 1.55 -1.57 -13.30
N ARG A 93 1.04 -2.77 -13.62
CA ARG A 93 0.39 -3.07 -14.89
C ARG A 93 -0.77 -2.10 -15.19
N VAL A 94 -1.61 -1.81 -14.20
CA VAL A 94 -2.72 -0.86 -14.36
C VAL A 94 -2.19 0.54 -14.63
N LEU A 95 -1.20 1.01 -13.86
CA LEU A 95 -0.59 2.33 -14.05
C LEU A 95 0.14 2.49 -15.39
N GLU A 96 0.68 1.42 -15.95
CA GLU A 96 1.36 1.44 -17.25
C GLU A 96 0.36 1.51 -18.42
N THR A 97 -0.83 0.92 -18.25
CA THR A 97 -1.79 0.70 -19.35
C THR A 97 -3.03 1.57 -19.27
N CYS A 98 -3.32 2.22 -18.14
CA CYS A 98 -4.55 3.00 -17.97
C CYS A 98 -4.59 4.20 -18.93
N PRO A 99 -5.78 4.64 -19.38
CA PRO A 99 -5.94 5.87 -20.15
C PRO A 99 -5.36 7.11 -19.46
N GLU A 100 -5.06 8.15 -20.24
CA GLU A 100 -4.39 9.36 -19.72
C GLU A 100 -5.23 10.13 -18.69
N ASP A 101 -6.55 10.14 -18.85
CA ASP A 101 -7.48 10.77 -17.91
C ASP A 101 -7.49 10.08 -16.54
N GLN A 102 -7.04 8.83 -16.46
CA GLN A 102 -6.92 8.05 -15.22
C GLN A 102 -5.64 8.38 -14.43
N LEU A 103 -4.68 9.07 -15.04
CA LEU A 103 -3.45 9.53 -14.39
C LEU A 103 -3.64 10.83 -13.60
N ASN A 104 -4.76 11.52 -13.78
CA ASN A 104 -5.13 12.69 -13.00
C ASN A 104 -5.88 12.29 -11.74
N ILE A 105 -5.73 13.03 -10.65
CA ILE A 105 -6.48 12.78 -9.41
C ILE A 105 -7.92 13.21 -9.63
N VAL A 106 -8.82 12.24 -9.84
CA VAL A 106 -10.26 12.50 -9.96
C VAL A 106 -10.98 11.77 -8.85
N LEU A 107 -11.66 12.55 -8.02
CA LEU A 107 -12.45 12.07 -6.90
C LEU A 107 -13.63 11.21 -7.38
N PRO A 108 -14.07 10.23 -6.58
CA PRO A 108 -15.30 9.51 -6.86
C PRO A 108 -16.50 10.47 -6.82
N SER A 109 -17.47 10.25 -7.70
CA SER A 109 -18.73 10.99 -7.79
C SER A 109 -19.91 10.04 -7.94
N GLN A 110 -21.15 10.56 -7.99
CA GLN A 110 -22.33 9.71 -8.20
C GLN A 110 -22.33 9.06 -9.59
N ASP A 111 -21.84 9.76 -10.61
CA ASP A 111 -21.91 9.32 -12.02
C ASP A 111 -20.65 8.60 -12.50
N ARG A 112 -19.56 8.68 -11.73
CA ARG A 112 -18.24 8.17 -12.11
C ARG A 112 -17.45 7.71 -10.88
N GLY A 113 -16.80 6.55 -11.01
CA GLY A 113 -15.81 6.06 -10.06
C GLY A 113 -14.52 6.92 -10.02
N PRO A 114 -13.67 6.75 -8.99
CA PRO A 114 -12.43 7.49 -8.90
C PRO A 114 -11.47 7.12 -10.04
N SER A 115 -10.47 7.98 -10.29
CA SER A 115 -9.39 7.62 -11.22
C SER A 115 -8.41 6.61 -10.62
N VAL A 116 -7.63 5.95 -11.46
CA VAL A 116 -6.50 5.08 -11.04
C VAL A 116 -5.53 5.83 -10.11
N ALA A 117 -5.14 7.06 -10.46
CA ALA A 117 -4.26 7.87 -9.62
C ALA A 117 -4.88 8.13 -8.24
N TRP A 118 -6.18 8.43 -8.17
CA TRP A 118 -6.87 8.60 -6.89
C TRP A 118 -6.88 7.29 -6.08
N CYS A 119 -7.22 6.16 -6.71
CA CYS A 119 -7.21 4.85 -6.06
C CYS A 119 -5.85 4.54 -5.45
N LEU A 120 -4.79 4.74 -6.22
CA LEU A 120 -3.44 4.51 -5.76
C LEU A 120 -3.11 5.37 -4.55
N LEU A 121 -3.31 6.69 -4.64
CA LEU A 121 -2.95 7.60 -3.54
C LEU A 121 -3.78 7.32 -2.28
N ARG A 122 -5.04 6.91 -2.44
CA ARG A 122 -5.93 6.54 -1.34
C ARG A 122 -5.50 5.25 -0.64
N THR A 123 -5.08 4.22 -1.39
CA THR A 123 -4.60 2.96 -0.82
C THR A 123 -3.17 3.10 -0.29
N TYR A 124 -2.36 3.94 -0.93
CA TYR A 124 -1.03 4.34 -0.48
C TYR A 124 -1.06 4.98 0.92
N GLN A 125 -1.89 6.02 1.12
CA GLN A 125 -2.02 6.71 2.40
C GLN A 125 -2.50 5.76 3.51
N HIS A 126 -3.45 4.90 3.16
CA HIS A 126 -3.98 3.87 4.05
C HIS A 126 -2.90 2.84 4.42
N GLY A 127 -2.12 2.39 3.45
CA GLY A 127 -0.97 1.50 3.65
C GLY A 127 0.08 2.12 4.59
N LEU A 128 0.45 3.39 4.39
CA LEU A 128 1.36 4.10 5.29
C LEU A 128 0.85 4.17 6.73
N TYR A 129 -0.42 4.56 6.90
CA TYR A 129 -1.06 4.65 8.21
C TYR A 129 -0.98 3.31 8.96
N HIS A 130 -1.35 2.23 8.30
CA HIS A 130 -1.33 0.89 8.90
C HIS A 130 0.09 0.34 9.08
N THR A 131 1.04 0.74 8.23
CA THR A 131 2.45 0.37 8.39
C THR A 131 3.05 1.01 9.66
N ALA A 132 2.66 2.25 9.98
CA ALA A 132 3.02 2.88 11.25
C ALA A 132 2.38 2.17 12.45
N GLN A 133 1.16 1.64 12.31
CA GLN A 133 0.56 0.78 13.34
C GLN A 133 1.41 -0.49 13.52
N ILE A 134 1.81 -1.19 12.46
CA ILE A 134 2.70 -2.36 12.55
C ILE A 134 3.98 -2.01 13.31
N ALA A 135 4.61 -0.87 13.03
CA ALA A 135 5.82 -0.42 13.73
C ALA A 135 5.59 -0.27 15.25
N LYS A 136 4.46 0.32 15.66
CA LYS A 136 4.07 0.41 17.08
C LYS A 136 3.88 -0.97 17.70
N ILE A 137 3.22 -1.89 16.99
CA ILE A 137 2.95 -3.24 17.50
C ILE A 137 4.24 -4.03 17.69
N ARG A 138 5.18 -3.94 16.73
CA ARG A 138 6.52 -4.53 16.86
C ARG A 138 7.19 -4.13 18.16
N HIS A 139 7.14 -2.84 18.51
CA HIS A 139 7.68 -2.33 19.76
C HIS A 139 6.95 -2.94 20.98
N MET A 140 5.62 -2.99 20.97
CA MET A 140 4.82 -3.56 22.05
C MET A 140 5.10 -5.05 22.31
N ILE A 141 5.37 -5.82 21.26
CA ILE A 141 5.59 -7.27 21.38
C ILE A 141 7.07 -7.67 21.50
N SER A 142 7.99 -6.70 21.59
CA SER A 142 9.44 -6.94 21.59
C SER A 142 9.90 -7.76 20.37
N ALA A 143 9.36 -7.44 19.19
CA ALA A 143 9.81 -8.03 17.93
C ALA A 143 11.29 -7.71 17.66
N PRO A 144 11.98 -8.48 16.79
CA PRO A 144 13.35 -8.17 16.40
C PRO A 144 13.52 -6.72 15.96
N PRO A 145 14.64 -6.06 16.33
CA PRO A 145 14.90 -4.69 15.92
C PRO A 145 14.99 -4.61 14.39
N ILE A 146 14.51 -3.50 13.84
CA ILE A 146 14.74 -3.15 12.44
C ILE A 146 16.03 -2.35 12.40
N GLU A 147 16.88 -2.59 11.41
CA GLU A 147 18.08 -1.77 11.20
C GLU A 147 17.72 -0.27 11.10
N GLU A 148 18.66 0.64 11.35
CA GLU A 148 18.39 2.07 11.18
C GLU A 148 18.49 2.51 9.71
N LYS A 149 19.21 1.74 8.88
CA LYS A 149 19.41 2.03 7.45
C LYS A 149 18.96 0.87 6.56
N PRO A 150 18.60 1.14 5.29
CA PRO A 150 18.28 2.46 4.74
C PRO A 150 17.00 3.06 5.36
N ASP A 151 16.89 4.39 5.31
CA ASP A 151 15.64 5.07 5.66
C ASP A 151 14.62 4.85 4.54
N THR A 152 13.61 4.03 4.82
CA THR A 152 12.48 3.80 3.90
C THR A 152 11.22 4.55 4.31
N TRP A 153 11.18 5.13 5.53
CA TRP A 153 10.01 5.85 6.02
C TRP A 153 9.89 7.21 5.33
N SER A 154 10.94 8.02 5.41
CA SER A 154 10.91 9.37 4.81
C SER A 154 10.74 9.27 3.31
N VAL A 155 11.43 8.33 2.66
CA VAL A 155 11.29 8.08 1.22
C VAL A 155 9.85 7.74 0.84
N ALA A 156 9.17 6.90 1.62
CA ALA A 156 7.76 6.63 1.40
C ALA A 156 6.95 7.93 1.60
N VAL A 157 6.92 8.49 2.81
CA VAL A 157 6.11 9.67 3.15
C VAL A 157 6.30 10.84 2.19
N ASP A 158 7.55 11.16 1.84
CA ASP A 158 7.85 12.31 0.98
C ASP A 158 7.38 12.08 -0.46
N SER A 159 7.33 10.82 -0.93
CA SER A 159 6.86 10.50 -2.29
C SER A 159 5.42 10.96 -2.54
N VAL A 160 4.53 10.83 -1.54
CA VAL A 160 3.13 11.28 -1.71
C VAL A 160 3.02 12.80 -1.65
N ILE A 161 3.83 13.44 -0.80
CA ILE A 161 3.88 14.90 -0.69
C ILE A 161 4.36 15.50 -2.02
N ASP A 162 5.43 14.93 -2.59
CA ASP A 162 6.00 15.37 -3.86
C ASP A 162 5.00 15.25 -5.01
N ILE A 163 4.28 14.13 -5.08
CA ILE A 163 3.19 13.95 -6.05
C ILE A 163 2.13 15.04 -5.85
N LEU A 164 1.58 15.19 -4.64
CA LEU A 164 0.51 16.16 -4.38
C LEU A 164 0.95 17.59 -4.70
N CYS A 165 2.17 17.98 -4.33
CA CYS A 165 2.74 19.29 -4.66
C CYS A 165 2.84 19.52 -6.18
N ARG A 166 3.19 18.50 -6.96
CA ARG A 166 3.25 18.62 -8.43
C ARG A 166 1.87 18.67 -9.07
N PHE A 167 0.94 17.86 -8.57
CA PHE A 167 -0.45 17.84 -9.06
C PHE A 167 -1.23 19.12 -8.70
N TRP A 168 -0.88 19.80 -7.61
CA TRP A 168 -1.53 21.04 -7.19
C TRP A 168 -1.00 22.29 -7.91
N ASN A 169 0.24 22.23 -8.41
CA ASN A 169 0.92 23.34 -9.07
C ASN A 169 0.90 23.25 -10.62
N ASP A 170 0.34 22.16 -11.18
CA ASP A 170 -0.01 21.99 -12.60
C ASP A 170 -1.45 22.49 -12.85
#